data_AF-A0A7Z9Q0Z6-F1
#
_entry.id   AF-A0A7Z9Q0Z6-F1
#
_cell.length_a   1.000
_cell.length_b   1.000
_cell.length_c   1.000
_cell.angle_alpha   90.00
_cell.angle_beta   90.00
_cell.angle_gamma   90.00
#
_symmetry.space_group_name_H-M   'P 1'
#
loop_
_entity.id
_entity.type
_entity.pdbx_description
1 polymer ?
#
loop_
_entity_poly.entity_id
_entity_poly.type
_entity_poly.pdbx_seq_one_letter_code
_entity_poly.pdbx_strand_id
1 'polypeptide(L)' 'CIVEAMKLMNEITAERPCKIVKILVENAEAVEEGQPLFIID' A
#
# COMPACT_ATOMS: atom_id res chain seq x y z
N CYS A 1 -0.15 -3.31 -4.10
CA CYS A 1 1.07 -3.83 -3.43
C CYS A 1 0.67 -5.00 -2.52
N ILE A 2 1.62 -5.61 -1.81
CA ILE A 2 1.30 -6.63 -0.79
C ILE A 2 1.72 -6.11 0.57
N VAL A 3 0.87 -6.28 1.58
CA VAL A 3 1.14 -5.95 2.98
C VAL A 3 0.98 -7.22 3.81
N GLU A 4 1.99 -7.55 4.62
CA GLU A 4 1.91 -8.67 5.54
C GLU A 4 1.31 -8.21 6.88
N ALA A 5 0.27 -8.90 7.35
CA ALA A 5 -0.35 -8.66 8.65
C ALA A 5 -0.63 -10.00 9.33
N MET A 6 0.03 -10.25 10.48
CA MET A 6 -0.15 -11.49 11.25
C MET A 6 0.04 -12.78 10.42
N LYS A 7 1.09 -12.84 9.58
CA LYS A 7 1.36 -13.92 8.62
C LYS A 7 0.37 -14.05 7.46
N LEU A 8 -0.57 -13.11 7.33
CA LEU A 8 -1.47 -13.02 6.19
C LEU A 8 -0.91 -12.02 5.17
N MET A 9 -0.84 -12.43 3.91
CA MET A 9 -0.40 -11.56 2.81
C MET A 9 -1.61 -10.91 2.16
N ASN A 10 -1.84 -9.63 2.46
CA ASN A 10 -2.97 -8.88 1.95
C ASN A 10 -2.56 -8.15 0.66
N GLU A 11 -3.28 -8.41 -0.42
CA GLU A 11 -3.10 -7.68 -1.66
C GLU A 11 -3.92 -6.37 -1.62
N ILE A 12 -3.22 -5.24 -1.80
CA ILE A 12 -3.83 -3.92 -1.91
C ILE A 12 -4.04 -3.62 -3.38
N THR A 13 -5.31 -3.52 -3.77
CA THR A 13 -5.76 -3.21 -5.14
C THR A 13 -6.34 -1.80 -5.21
N ALA A 14 -6.29 -1.19 -6.39
CA ALA A 14 -6.91 0.11 -6.62
C ALA A 14 -8.39 -0.07 -6.99
N GLU A 15 -9.27 0.73 -6.42
CA GLU A 15 -10.72 0.67 -6.70
C GLU A 15 -11.07 1.15 -8.12
N ARG A 16 -10.19 1.95 -8.74
CA ARG A 16 -10.36 2.51 -10.08
C ARG A 16 -9.03 2.58 -10.82
N PRO A 17 -9.05 2.68 -12.17
CA PRO A 17 -7.86 3.04 -12.93
C PRO A 17 -7.30 4.37 -12.43
N CYS A 18 -6.01 4.39 -12.09
CA CYS A 18 -5.31 5.55 -11.56
C CYS A 18 -3.82 5.49 -11.92
N LYS A 19 -3.14 6.62 -11.79
CA LYS A 19 -1.68 6.73 -11.94
C LYS A 19 -1.02 6.86 -10.57
N ILE A 20 0.04 6.08 -10.30
CA ILE A 20 0.86 6.30 -9.10
C ILE A 20 1.66 7.59 -9.26
N VAL A 21 1.41 8.56 -8.38
CA VAL A 21 2.10 9.85 -8.31
C VAL A 21 3.29 9.76 -7.36
N LYS A 22 3.13 9.07 -6.22
CA LYS A 22 4.19 8.91 -5.22
C LYS A 22 4.01 7.63 -4.42
N ILE A 23 5.13 7.02 -4.06
CA ILE A 23 5.21 5.92 -3.08
C ILE A 23 5.65 6.54 -1.75
N LEU A 24 4.90 6.28 -0.67
CA LEU A 24 5.12 6.90 0.63
C LEU A 24 5.85 6.00 1.64
N VAL A 25 6.09 4.74 1.27
CA VAL A 25 6.71 3.72 2.12
C VAL A 25 7.76 2.94 1.33
N GLU A 26 8.78 2.43 2.01
CA GLU A 26 9.79 1.55 1.42
C GLU A 26 9.42 0.08 1.57
N ASN A 27 10.08 -0.78 0.80
CA ASN A 27 9.87 -2.23 0.91
C ASN A 27 10.37 -2.73 2.27
N ALA A 28 9.58 -3.60 2.92
CA ALA A 28 9.82 -4.11 4.27
C ALA A 28 9.77 -3.04 5.39
N GLU A 29 9.27 -1.84 5.09
CA GLU A 29 8.92 -0.87 6.12
C GLU A 29 7.62 -1.29 6.85
N ALA A 30 7.58 -1.11 8.16
CA ALA A 30 6.39 -1.38 8.96
C ALA A 30 5.32 -0.31 8.70
N VAL A 31 4.06 -0.72 8.60
CA VAL A 31 2.92 0.18 8.36
C VAL A 31 1.81 -0.05 9.36
N GLU A 32 1.07 1.01 9.69
CA GLU A 32 -0.07 0.96 10.61
C GLU A 32 -1.42 1.02 9.88
N GLU A 33 -2.49 0.67 10.60
CA GLU A 33 -3.84 0.78 10.07
C GLU A 33 -4.17 2.25 9.73
N GLY A 34 -4.65 2.49 8.52
CA GLY A 34 -4.98 3.84 8.04
C GLY A 34 -3.78 4.65 7.54
N GLN A 35 -2.56 4.11 7.61
CA GLN A 35 -1.38 4.79 7.06
C GLN A 35 -1.45 4.86 5.51
N PRO A 36 -1.28 6.05 4.90
CA PRO A 36 -1.24 6.18 3.45
C PRO A 36 -0.01 5.50 2.82
N LEU A 37 -0.22 4.68 1.79
CA LEU A 37 0.86 3.95 1.08
C LEU A 37 1.28 4.61 -0.24
N PHE A 38 0.31 5.14 -0.98
CA PHE A 38 0.51 5.75 -2.30
C PHE A 38 -0.30 7.02 -2.44
N ILE A 39 0.23 7.96 -3.22
CA ILE A 39 -0.55 9.07 -3.79
C ILE A 39 -0.90 8.66 -5.22
N ILE A 40 -2.19 8.71 -5.56
CA ILE A 40 -2.73 8.32 -6.86
C ILE A 40 -3.56 9.45 -7.50
N ASP A 41 -3.61 9.50 -8.83
CA ASP A 41 -4.42 10.41 -9.66
C ASP A 41 -5.40 9.62 -10.55
#